data_AF-A0A975HT61-F1
#
_entry.id   AF-A0A975HT61-F1
#
_cell.length_a   1.000
_cell.length_b   1.000
_cell.length_c   1.000
_cell.angle_alpha   90.00
_cell.angle_beta   90.00
_cell.angle_gamma   90.00
#
_symmetry.space_group_name_H-M   'P 1'
#
loop_
_entity.id
_entity.type
_entity.pdbx_description
1 polymer ?
#
loop_
_entity_poly.entity_id
_entity_poly.type
_entity_poly.pdbx_seq_one_letter_code
_entity_poly.pdbx_strand_id
1 'polypeptide(L)' 'MGTILEGEWDESFAVVKACFDQLRASGCSRIGVPLKVDWRDGPSGRLQAKTAKVEQVLGKKLKT' A
#
# COMPACT_ATOMS: atom_id res chain seq x y z
N MET A 1 0.05 0.47 11.57
CA MET A 1 0.53 1.60 10.75
C MET A 1 1.49 1.00 9.72
N GLY A 2 1.37 1.34 8.44
CA GLY A 2 2.19 0.74 7.38
C GLY A 2 2.18 1.60 6.13
N THR A 3 3.05 1.28 5.18
CA THR A 3 3.11 1.97 3.89
C THR A 3 2.06 1.40 2.95
N ILE A 4 1.29 2.28 2.32
CA ILE A 4 0.25 1.89 1.37
C ILE A 4 0.79 2.17 -0.04
N LEU A 5 0.70 1.17 -0.91
CA LEU A 5 1.08 1.25 -2.32
C LEU A 5 -0.16 0.99 -3.17
N GLU A 6 -0.28 1.70 -4.29
CA GLU A 6 -1.24 1.42 -5.35
C GLU A 6 -0.48 1.44 -6.68
N GLY A 7 -0.72 0.43 -7.49
CA GLY A 7 -0.06 0.25 -8.79
C GLY A 7 -0.37 -1.13 -9.35
N GLU A 8 0.30 -1.45 -10.46
CA GLU A 8 0.20 -2.78 -11.07
C GLU A 8 0.78 -3.85 -10.14
N TRP A 9 0.31 -5.09 -10.35
CA TRP A 9 0.66 -6.23 -9.48
C TRP A 9 2.18 -6.41 -9.40
N ASP A 10 2.83 -6.59 -10.54
CA ASP A 10 4.26 -6.89 -10.59
C ASP A 10 5.11 -5.73 -10.09
N GLU A 11 4.73 -4.49 -10.41
CA GLU A 11 5.44 -3.28 -9.97
C GLU A 11 5.37 -3.12 -8.45
N SER A 12 4.18 -3.30 -7.87
CA SER A 12 3.97 -3.17 -6.42
C SER A 12 4.78 -4.23 -5.64
N PHE A 13 4.79 -5.47 -6.12
CA PHE A 13 5.57 -6.54 -5.50
C PHE A 13 7.08 -6.40 -5.74
N ALA A 14 7.51 -5.80 -6.85
CA ALA A 14 8.91 -5.45 -7.08
C ALA A 14 9.42 -4.45 -6.03
N VAL A 15 8.62 -3.46 -5.65
CA VAL A 15 8.96 -2.52 -4.56
C VAL A 15 9.08 -3.25 -3.23
N VAL A 16 8.11 -4.11 -2.89
CA VAL A 16 8.16 -4.91 -1.64
C VAL A 16 9.42 -5.77 -1.59
N LYS A 17 9.77 -6.42 -2.72
CA LYS A 17 10.99 -7.22 -2.85
C LYS A 17 12.24 -6.36 -2.64
N ALA A 18 12.33 -5.19 -3.27
CA ALA A 18 13.45 -4.29 -3.12
C ALA A 18 13.66 -3.86 -1.65
N CYS A 19 12.58 -3.55 -0.93
CA CYS A 19 12.65 -3.24 0.51
C CYS A 19 13.16 -4.43 1.33
N PHE A 20 12.68 -5.64 1.05
CA PHE A 20 13.14 -6.85 1.73
C PHE A 20 14.62 -7.14 1.47
N ASP A 21 15.06 -7.04 0.22
CA ASP A 21 16.46 -7.27 -0.17
C ASP A 21 17.39 -6.26 0.50
N GLN A 22 16.98 -4.99 0.58
CA GLN A 22 17.73 -3.95 1.28
C GLN A 22 17.91 -4.27 2.77
N LEU A 23 16.86 -4.74 3.44
CA LEU A 23 16.93 -5.13 4.86
C LEU A 23 17.81 -6.37 5.08
N ARG A 24 17.83 -7.31 4.14
CA ARG A 24 18.78 -8.43 4.17
C ARG A 24 20.21 -7.93 4.04
N ALA A 25 20.47 -7.04 3.08
CA ALA A 25 21.78 -6.45 2.86
C ALA A 25 22.29 -5.66 4.07
N SER A 26 21.39 -5.06 4.86
CA SER A 26 21.73 -4.35 6.11
C SER A 26 22.01 -5.27 7.30
N GLY A 27 22.00 -6.59 7.12
CA GLY A 27 22.35 -7.56 8.17
C GLY A 27 21.18 -8.00 9.07
N CYS A 28 19.93 -7.74 8.69
CA CYS A 28 18.78 -8.25 9.44
C CYS A 28 18.65 -9.77 9.27
N SER A 29 18.81 -10.53 10.36
CA SER A 29 18.72 -12.01 10.36
C SER A 29 17.29 -12.55 10.29
N ARG A 30 16.29 -11.73 10.66
CA ARG A 30 14.86 -12.05 10.56
C ARG A 30 14.09 -10.80 10.14
N ILE A 31 13.25 -10.92 9.12
CA ILE A 31 12.45 -9.83 8.58
C ILE A 31 11.00 -10.29 8.51
N GLY A 32 10.09 -9.55 9.15
CA GLY A 32 8.64 -9.74 9.04
C GLY A 32 8.05 -8.74 8.05
N VAL A 33 7.32 -9.24 7.04
CA VAL A 33 6.65 -8.40 6.04
C VAL A 33 5.15 -8.64 6.11
N PRO A 34 4.43 -8.02 7.07
CA PRO A 34 2.98 -8.10 7.10
C PRO A 34 2.39 -7.35 5.91
N LEU A 35 1.86 -8.09 4.94
CA LEU A 35 1.29 -7.55 3.70
C LEU A 35 -0.19 -7.90 3.63
N LYS A 36 -1.01 -6.91 3.27
CA LYS A 36 -2.41 -7.11 2.88
C LYS A 36 -2.60 -6.52 1.49
N VAL A 37 -3.16 -7.31 0.58
CA VAL A 37 -3.37 -6.92 -0.81
C VAL A 37 -4.88 -6.91 -1.10
N ASP A 38 -5.33 -5.85 -1.76
CA ASP A 38 -6.70 -5.69 -2.24
C ASP A 38 -6.64 -5.50 -3.76
N TRP A 39 -6.85 -6.61 -4.49
CA TRP A 39 -6.93 -6.59 -5.95
C TRP A 39 -8.37 -6.78 -6.38
N ARG A 40 -8.80 -5.98 -7.36
CA ARG A 40 -10.09 -6.17 -8.02
C ARG A 40 -10.00 -5.55 -9.41
N ASP A 41 -10.50 -6.30 -10.37
CA ASP A 41 -10.63 -5.91 -11.77
C ASP A 41 -11.32 -4.54 -11.96
N GLY A 42 -10.93 -3.81 -13.01
CA GLY A 42 -11.39 -2.46 -13.32
C GLY A 42 -10.37 -1.34 -13.00
N PRO A 43 -10.83 -0.07 -12.98
CA PRO A 43 -9.93 1.09 -12.97
C PRO A 43 -9.18 1.29 -11.64
N SER A 44 -8.02 1.96 -11.75
CA SER A 44 -7.16 2.40 -10.64
C SER A 44 -7.74 3.63 -9.90
N GLY A 45 -7.00 4.20 -8.94
CA GLY A 45 -7.42 5.37 -8.16
C GLY A 45 -8.27 5.02 -6.94
N ARG A 46 -8.14 3.78 -6.43
CA ARG A 46 -8.97 3.26 -5.35
C ARG A 46 -8.59 3.87 -4.01
N LEU A 47 -7.32 4.18 -3.77
CA LEU A 47 -6.88 4.85 -2.55
C LEU A 47 -7.54 6.21 -2.40
N GLN A 48 -7.52 7.03 -3.45
CA GLN A 48 -8.17 8.34 -3.49
C GLN A 48 -9.69 8.20 -3.42
N ALA A 49 -10.27 7.22 -4.12
CA ALA A 49 -11.71 6.98 -4.08
C ALA A 49 -12.19 6.59 -2.66
N LYS A 50 -11.40 5.79 -1.91
CA LYS A 50 -11.74 5.40 -0.54
C LYS A 50 -11.73 6.60 0.41
N THR A 51 -10.72 7.46 0.35
CA THR A 51 -10.68 8.67 1.19
C THR A 51 -11.81 9.62 0.82
N ALA A 52 -12.05 9.86 -0.48
CA ALA A 52 -13.16 10.68 -0.96
C ALA A 52 -14.52 10.13 -0.51
N LYS A 53 -14.70 8.81 -0.50
CA LYS A 53 -15.95 8.19 -0.03
C LYS A 53 -16.18 8.43 1.45
N VAL A 54 -15.13 8.35 2.28
CA VAL A 54 -15.23 8.63 3.72
C VAL A 54 -15.56 10.10 3.95
N GLU A 55 -14.90 11.02 3.25
CA GLU A 55 -15.21 12.46 3.31
C GLU A 55 -16.66 12.76 2.95
N GLN A 56 -17.17 12.11 1.89
CA GLN A 56 -18.57 12.23 1.47
C GLN A 56 -19.53 11.78 2.57
N VAL A 57 -19.27 10.62 3.20
CA VAL A 57 -20.13 10.07 4.26
C VAL A 57 -20.10 10.94 5.51
N LEU A 58 -18.95 11.52 5.84
CA LEU A 58 -18.78 12.35 7.03
C LEU A 58 -19.18 13.82 6.80
N GLY A 59 -19.43 14.23 5.56
CA GLY A 59 -19.78 15.61 5.21
C GLY A 59 -18.67 16.63 5.47
N LYS A 60 -17.41 16.17 5.58
CA LYS A 60 -16.25 17.03 5.87
C LYS A 60 -14.96 16.47 5.31
N LYS A 61 -13.99 17.36 5.08
CA LYS A 61 -12.62 16.98 4.71
C LYS A 61 -11.91 16.30 5.88
N LEU A 62 -11.19 15.23 5.59
CA LEU A 62 -10.35 14.55 6.57
C LEU A 62 -9.07 15.37 6.79
N LYS A 63 -8.65 15.49 8.04
CA LYS A 63 -7.28 15.89 8.36
C LYS A 63 -6.46 14.62 8.47
N THR A 64 -5.83 14.23 7.36
CA THR A 64 -4.87 13.14 7.28
C THR A 64 -3.45 13.67 7.40
#